data_AF-A0A3D0PS23-F1
#
_entry.id   AF-A0A3D0PS23-F1
#
_cell.length_a   1.000
_cell.length_b   1.000
_cell.length_c   1.000
_cell.angle_alpha   90.00
_cell.angle_beta   90.00
_cell.angle_gamma   90.00
#
_symmetry.space_group_name_H-M   'P 1'
#
loop_
_entity.id
_entity.type
_entity.pdbx_description
1 polymer ?
#
loop_
_entity_poly.entity_id
_entity_poly.type
_entity_poly.pdbx_seq_one_letter_code
_entity_poly.pdbx_strand_id
1 'polypeptide(L)'
;MTEHRTIRIGTRGSQLALAQTEMVIQALQRSFPHMVAEKVVLRTIGDRVHNKPLAAFGGQGIFVAEFEDALCDGRIDLAVHSAKDMPMKLGDGMEIAGVLPRGDPHDLL
;
A
#
# COMPACT_ATOMS: atom_id res chain seq x y z
N MET A 1 24.35 -19.77 5.78
CA MET A 1 24.11 -18.32 5.61
C MET A 1 22.60 -18.18 5.44
N THR A 2 21.89 -17.64 6.43
CA THR A 2 20.47 -17.30 6.25
C THR A 2 20.41 -16.15 5.27
N GLU A 3 19.93 -16.42 4.06
CA GLU A 3 19.67 -15.38 3.06
C GLU A 3 18.70 -14.36 3.66
N HIS A 4 19.18 -13.14 3.90
CA HIS A 4 18.31 -12.04 4.32
C HIS A 4 17.47 -11.62 3.11
N ARG A 5 16.27 -12.19 2.99
CA ARG A 5 15.34 -11.78 1.94
C ARG A 5 14.83 -10.38 2.24
N THR A 6 15.27 -9.41 1.44
CA THR A 6 14.69 -8.07 1.43
C THR A 6 13.24 -8.15 0.95
N ILE A 7 12.33 -7.53 1.71
CA ILE A 7 10.91 -7.41 1.37
C ILE A 7 10.67 -6.01 0.80
N ARG A 8 10.21 -5.95 -0.45
CA ARG A 8 9.91 -4.72 -1.17
C ARG A 8 8.45 -4.32 -0.92
N ILE A 9 8.26 -3.19 -0.28
CA ILE A 9 6.96 -2.72 0.19
C ILE A 9 6.52 -1.53 -0.68
N GLY A 10 5.50 -1.74 -1.49
CA GLY A 10 4.86 -0.70 -2.28
C GLY A 10 4.13 0.31 -1.41
N THR A 11 4.37 1.59 -1.67
CA THR A 11 3.62 2.70 -1.06
C THR A 11 3.38 3.83 -2.04
N ARG A 12 2.33 4.63 -1.80
CA ARG A 12 2.19 5.95 -2.43
C ARG A 12 3.23 6.93 -1.85
N GLY A 13 3.50 8.01 -2.58
CA GLY A 13 4.50 9.01 -2.21
C GLY A 13 4.02 10.10 -1.23
N SER A 14 2.76 10.09 -0.81
CA SER A 14 2.26 11.07 0.16
C SER A 14 2.89 10.85 1.55
N GLN A 15 3.06 11.92 2.33
CA GLN A 15 3.64 11.82 3.68
C GLN A 15 2.86 10.84 4.57
N LEU A 16 1.53 10.84 4.47
CA LEU A 16 0.67 9.91 5.19
C LEU A 16 0.92 8.46 4.78
N ALA A 17 1.02 8.17 3.48
CA ALA A 17 1.26 6.80 3.00
C ALA A 17 2.65 6.28 3.44
N LEU A 18 3.66 7.14 3.41
CA LEU A 18 5.00 6.82 3.91
C LEU A 18 4.99 6.52 5.41
N ALA A 19 4.27 7.33 6.21
CA ALA A 19 4.10 7.09 7.64
C ALA A 19 3.34 5.78 7.92
N GLN A 20 2.28 5.49 7.17
CA GLN A 20 1.53 4.23 7.28
C GLN A 20 2.40 3.02 6.95
N THR A 21 3.21 3.12 5.91
CA THR A 21 4.17 2.08 5.52
C THR A 21 5.22 1.85 6.61
N GLU A 22 5.71 2.91 7.24
CA GLU A 22 6.65 2.81 8.35
C GLU A 22 6.04 2.08 9.55
N MET A 23 4.77 2.35 9.87
CA MET A 23 4.07 1.61 10.94
C MET A 23 3.97 0.11 10.65
N VAL A 24 3.73 -0.27 9.38
CA VAL A 24 3.72 -1.67 8.96
C VAL A 24 5.10 -2.30 9.07
N ILE A 25 6.15 -1.61 8.61
CA ILE A 25 7.54 -2.08 8.72
C ILE A 25 7.91 -2.35 10.18
N GLN A 26 7.61 -1.41 11.07
CA GLN A 26 7.89 -1.57 12.51
C GLN A 26 7.13 -2.76 13.10
N ALA A 27 5.87 -2.99 12.69
CA ALA A 27 5.11 -4.14 13.13
C ALA A 27 5.72 -5.46 12.65
N LEU A 28 6.12 -5.54 11.38
CA LEU A 28 6.77 -6.71 10.82
C LEU A 28 8.13 -6.98 11.46
N GLN A 29 8.96 -5.95 11.67
CA GLN A 29 10.27 -6.09 12.31
C GLN A 29 10.19 -6.58 13.76
N ARG A 30 9.11 -6.29 14.49
CA ARG A 30 8.88 -6.85 15.83
C ARG A 30 8.71 -8.37 15.79
N SER A 31 8.07 -8.90 14.75
CA SER A 31 7.87 -10.35 14.55
C SER A 31 9.05 -11.02 13.82
N PHE A 32 9.74 -10.27 12.96
CA PHE A 32 10.85 -10.73 12.13
C PHE A 32 12.05 -9.77 12.25
N PRO A 33 12.83 -9.84 13.35
CA PRO A 33 13.89 -8.87 13.64
C PRO A 33 15.00 -8.76 12.60
N HIS A 34 15.17 -9.80 11.78
CA HIS A 34 16.20 -9.88 10.74
C HIS A 34 15.66 -9.55 9.33
N MET A 35 14.39 -9.16 9.23
CA MET A 35 13.77 -8.73 7.97
C MET A 35 14.35 -7.38 7.55
N VAL A 36 14.81 -7.30 6.30
CA VAL A 36 15.17 -6.05 5.65
C VAL A 36 13.97 -5.58 4.83
N ALA A 37 13.56 -4.34 5.02
CA ALA A 37 12.47 -3.74 4.25
C ALA A 37 13.01 -2.70 3.27
N GLU A 38 12.54 -2.74 2.03
CA GLU A 38 12.80 -1.73 1.00
C GLU A 38 11.47 -1.05 0.65
N LYS A 39 11.39 0.28 0.79
CA LYS A 39 10.19 1.03 0.39
C LYS A 39 10.25 1.35 -1.10
N VAL A 40 9.27 0.90 -1.86
CA VAL A 40 9.13 1.16 -3.29
C VAL A 40 7.98 2.14 -3.49
N VAL A 41 8.31 3.40 -3.82
CA VAL A 41 7.31 4.44 -4.06
C VAL A 41 6.76 4.31 -5.48
N LEU A 42 5.48 3.97 -5.60
CA LEU A 42 4.77 3.91 -6.87
C LEU A 42 3.93 5.17 -7.07
N ARG A 43 3.85 5.64 -8.32
CA ARG A 43 3.00 6.76 -8.72
C ARG A 43 1.75 6.25 -9.41
N THR A 44 0.61 6.44 -8.77
CA THR A 44 -0.71 6.06 -9.33
C THR A 44 -1.22 7.10 -10.32
N ILE A 45 -2.17 6.74 -11.17
CA ILE A 45 -2.92 7.69 -12.01
C ILE A 45 -3.61 8.75 -11.14
N GLY A 46 -4.12 8.36 -9.97
CA GLY A 46 -4.74 9.28 -9.03
C GLY A 46 -3.78 10.35 -8.48
N ASP A 47 -2.49 10.04 -8.37
CA ASP A 47 -1.46 11.04 -8.02
C ASP A 47 -1.12 11.97 -9.21
N ARG A 48 -1.43 11.58 -10.44
CA ARG A 48 -1.18 12.40 -11.64
C ARG A 48 -2.33 13.37 -11.93
N VAL A 49 -3.54 13.06 -11.46
CA VAL A 49 -4.72 13.87 -11.74
C VAL A 49 -5.20 14.62 -10.49
N HIS A 50 -4.76 15.86 -10.34
CA HIS A 50 -5.20 16.76 -9.25
C HIS A 50 -6.44 17.60 -9.62
N ASN A 51 -6.81 17.68 -10.90
CA ASN A 51 -7.78 18.66 -11.43
C ASN A 51 -9.12 18.07 -11.91
N LYS A 52 -9.43 16.82 -11.58
CA LYS A 52 -10.73 16.22 -11.90
C LYS A 52 -11.31 15.51 -10.67
N PRO A 53 -12.61 15.66 -10.39
CA PRO A 53 -13.25 14.97 -9.28
C PRO A 53 -13.02 13.47 -9.35
N LEU A 54 -12.76 12.81 -8.21
CA LEU A 54 -12.57 11.36 -8.15
C LEU A 54 -13.75 10.58 -8.76
N ALA A 55 -14.97 11.13 -8.63
CA ALA A 55 -16.19 10.63 -9.24
C ALA A 55 -16.17 10.57 -10.78
N ALA A 56 -15.34 11.40 -11.44
CA ALA A 56 -15.22 11.44 -12.90
C ALA A 56 -14.44 10.26 -13.49
N PHE A 57 -13.80 9.44 -12.65
CA PHE A 57 -12.94 8.32 -13.08
C PHE A 57 -13.55 6.95 -12.88
N GLY A 58 -14.88 6.85 -12.70
CA GLY A 58 -15.56 5.55 -12.61
C GLY A 58 -15.40 4.83 -11.27
N GLY A 59 -14.84 5.49 -10.26
CA GLY A 59 -15.04 5.17 -8.84
C GLY A 59 -14.37 3.90 -8.29
N GLN A 60 -13.66 3.09 -9.08
CA GLN A 60 -13.02 1.87 -8.56
C GLN A 60 -11.56 1.73 -9.02
N GLY A 61 -10.64 1.55 -8.06
CA GLY A 61 -9.31 0.99 -8.32
C GLY A 61 -8.19 1.94 -8.78
N ILE A 62 -8.43 3.24 -8.92
CA ILE A 62 -7.44 4.22 -9.45
C ILE A 62 -6.14 4.27 -8.64
N PHE A 63 -6.19 3.87 -7.36
CA PHE A 63 -5.02 3.86 -6.48
C PHE A 63 -4.43 2.47 -6.25
N VAL A 64 -5.04 1.42 -6.82
CA VAL A 64 -4.72 0.03 -6.50
C VAL A 64 -4.24 -0.75 -7.73
N ALA A 65 -4.72 -0.44 -8.93
CA ALA A 65 -4.34 -1.13 -10.17
C ALA A 65 -2.81 -1.16 -10.38
N GLU A 66 -2.12 -0.04 -10.21
CA GLU A 66 -0.65 0.00 -10.41
C GLU A 66 0.12 -0.80 -9.35
N PHE A 67 -0.47 -1.00 -8.16
CA PHE A 67 0.10 -1.84 -7.12
C PHE A 67 -0.16 -3.31 -7.40
N GLU A 68 -1.36 -3.67 -7.86
CA GLU A 68 -1.68 -5.03 -8.31
C GLU A 68 -0.77 -5.45 -9.46
N ASP A 69 -0.56 -4.60 -10.46
CA ASP A 69 0.40 -4.84 -11.54
C ASP A 69 1.82 -5.02 -10.98
N ALA A 70 2.23 -4.20 -10.02
CA ALA A 70 3.55 -4.29 -9.41
C ALA A 70 3.75 -5.56 -8.56
N LEU A 71 2.69 -6.06 -7.93
CA LEU A 71 2.67 -7.33 -7.22
C LEU A 71 2.76 -8.50 -8.21
N CYS A 72 1.95 -8.48 -9.27
CA CYS A 72 1.95 -9.47 -10.34
C CYS A 72 3.32 -9.59 -11.03
N ASP A 73 3.94 -8.44 -11.36
CA ASP A 73 5.26 -8.39 -11.99
C ASP A 73 6.41 -8.74 -11.03
N GLY A 74 6.12 -8.93 -9.74
CA GLY A 74 7.12 -9.15 -8.70
C GLY A 74 8.06 -7.94 -8.52
N ARG A 75 7.60 -6.72 -8.80
CA ARG A 75 8.33 -5.46 -8.51
C ARG A 75 8.24 -5.08 -7.03
N ILE A 76 7.14 -5.45 -6.37
CA ILE A 76 6.94 -5.36 -4.94
C ILE A 76 6.43 -6.70 -4.40
N ASP A 77 6.63 -6.95 -3.11
CA ASP A 77 6.21 -8.19 -2.43
C ASP A 77 4.92 -7.98 -1.60
N LEU A 78 4.64 -6.75 -1.17
CA LEU A 78 3.36 -6.35 -0.57
C LEU A 78 3.11 -4.85 -0.82
N ALA A 79 1.86 -4.40 -0.69
CA ALA A 79 1.47 -3.00 -0.80
C ALA A 79 0.76 -2.51 0.47
N VAL A 80 1.02 -1.26 0.88
CA VAL A 80 0.36 -0.63 2.03
C VAL A 80 -0.60 0.47 1.55
N HIS A 81 -1.85 0.36 1.98
CA HIS A 81 -2.92 1.30 1.65
C HIS A 81 -3.68 1.75 2.90
N SER A 82 -4.29 2.93 2.82
CA SER A 82 -5.40 3.26 3.71
C SER A 82 -6.59 2.37 3.35
N ALA A 83 -7.18 1.72 4.35
CA ALA A 83 -8.26 0.75 4.11
C ALA A 83 -9.46 1.34 3.34
N LYS A 84 -9.76 2.63 3.55
CA LYS A 84 -10.84 3.35 2.84
C LYS A 84 -10.61 3.52 1.33
N ASP A 85 -9.36 3.39 0.87
CA ASP A 85 -8.98 3.57 -0.53
C ASP A 85 -8.97 2.23 -1.30
N MET A 86 -9.22 1.11 -0.61
CA MET A 86 -9.26 -0.22 -1.23
C MET A 86 -10.58 -0.46 -1.99
N PRO A 87 -10.54 -1.08 -3.18
CA PRO A 87 -11.75 -1.47 -3.88
C PRO A 87 -12.48 -2.62 -3.16
N MET A 88 -13.78 -2.74 -3.43
CA MET A 88 -14.60 -3.83 -2.89
C MET A 88 -14.20 -5.21 -3.43
N LYS A 89 -13.65 -5.26 -4.64
CA LYS A 89 -13.13 -6.46 -5.28
C LYS A 89 -11.65 -6.23 -5.60
N LEU A 90 -10.80 -7.14 -5.13
CA LEU A 90 -9.38 -7.17 -5.46
C LEU A 90 -9.16 -7.91 -6.78
N GLY A 91 -8.02 -7.65 -7.43
CA GLY A 91 -7.54 -8.43 -8.56
C GLY A 91 -7.41 -9.92 -8.24
N ASP A 92 -7.51 -10.76 -9.26
CA ASP A 92 -7.40 -12.21 -9.07
C ASP A 92 -6.01 -12.58 -8.52
N GLY A 93 -6.00 -13.45 -7.50
CA GLY A 93 -4.75 -13.85 -6.82
C GLY A 93 -4.25 -12.84 -5.78
N MET A 94 -4.97 -11.74 -5.54
CA MET A 94 -4.66 -10.76 -4.50
C MET A 94 -5.52 -10.96 -3.26
N GLU A 95 -4.95 -10.65 -2.09
CA GLU A 95 -5.66 -10.71 -0.82
C GLU A 95 -5.18 -9.61 0.14
N ILE A 96 -6.00 -9.31 1.16
CA ILE A 96 -5.56 -8.50 2.29
C ILE A 96 -4.85 -9.42 3.28
N ALA A 97 -3.52 -9.43 3.22
CA ALA A 97 -2.69 -10.30 4.07
C ALA A 97 -2.67 -9.87 5.56
N GLY A 98 -3.05 -8.63 5.87
CA GLY A 98 -3.09 -8.16 7.25
C GLY A 98 -3.54 -6.70 7.39
N VAL A 99 -3.90 -6.35 8.62
CA VAL A 99 -4.28 -4.98 9.01
C VAL A 99 -3.60 -4.61 10.33
N LEU A 100 -3.21 -3.34 10.46
CA LEU A 100 -2.78 -2.79 11.73
C LEU A 100 -3.99 -2.48 12.64
N PRO A 101 -3.80 -2.31 13.96
CA PRO A 101 -4.84 -1.78 14.83
C PRO A 101 -5.44 -0.49 14.27
N ARG A 102 -6.77 -0.36 14.33
CA ARG A 102 -7.50 0.77 13.75
C ARG A 102 -7.17 2.06 14.51
N GLY A 103 -6.84 3.12 13.78
CA GLY A 103 -6.78 4.48 14.34
C GLY A 103 -8.18 5.03 14.65
N ASP A 104 -8.24 6.25 15.18
CA ASP A 104 -9.51 6.95 15.41
C ASP A 104 -10.30 7.08 14.09
N PRO A 105 -11.54 6.57 14.02
CA PRO A 105 -12.34 6.63 12.80
C PRO A 105 -13.15 7.92 12.63
N HIS A 106 -13.14 8.84 13.60
CA HIS A 106 -13.96 10.04 13.54
C HIS A 106 -13.37 11.08 12.56
N ASP A 107 -14.26 11.77 11.87
CA ASP A 107 -13.90 12.99 11.14
C ASP A 107 -13.61 14.12 12.14
N LEU A 108 -12.72 15.03 11.75
CA LEU A 108 -12.36 16.22 12.52
C LEU A 108 -12.77 17.48 11.71
N LEU A 109 -13.26 18.50 12.42
CA LEU A 109 -13.68 19.80 11.86
C LEU A 109 -12.61 20.87 12.05
#